data_AF-A0A9Q3E314-F1
#
_entry.id   AF-A0A9Q3E314-F1
#
_cell.length_a   1.000
_cell.length_b   1.000
_cell.length_c   1.000
_cell.angle_alpha   90.00
_cell.angle_beta   90.00
_cell.angle_gamma   90.00
#
_symmetry.space_group_name_H-M   'P 1'
#
loop_
_entity.id
_entity.type
_entity.pdbx_description
1 polymer ?
#
loop_
_entity_poly.entity_id
_entity_poly.type
_entity_poly.pdbx_seq_one_letter_code
_entity_poly.pdbx_strand_id
1 'polypeptide(L)'
;MGHMSEDRTKERVASRAWWPNWQQELSEYINTCERCQKANRKHGKKYGLLQHIEEPRNPLETINMDWVTGLVPGDKGNFNACLIIVDRFSKSVRCLPFHKEDTAMDTAVLFWNNIISTCGVPKIIISDRDPKFTSEFWTNFYYMLGTKISFSTAYHPQTDGSAERMIQTMEDILRKFCAYGMEYKYHEGYTHDWVTLLPAVQLACNTSQHSTTGKTPSLVERGWNPLLPVDHLKKNILTIHPTANFHDMWKKACDKASKCIAEAKEYNKHS
;
A
#
# COMPACT_ATOMS: atom_id res chain seq x y z
N MET A 1 -5.52 0.10 8.91
CA MET A 1 -4.83 1.08 8.05
C MET A 1 -5.02 0.85 6.55
N GLY A 2 -5.13 -0.39 6.02
CA GLY A 2 -5.22 -0.59 4.56
C GLY A 2 -6.39 -1.41 4.01
N HIS A 3 -7.26 -2.00 4.84
CA HIS A 3 -8.35 -2.90 4.37
C HIS A 3 -7.88 -3.93 3.32
N MET A 4 -6.69 -4.50 3.54
CA MET A 4 -6.00 -5.42 2.64
C MET A 4 -6.65 -6.80 2.63
N SER A 5 -6.26 -7.67 1.69
CA SER A 5 -6.75 -9.05 1.62
C SER A 5 -6.49 -9.83 2.92
N GLU A 6 -7.28 -10.89 3.11
CA GLU A 6 -7.18 -11.76 4.28
C GLU A 6 -5.79 -12.37 4.42
N ASP A 7 -5.22 -12.90 3.34
CA ASP A 7 -3.88 -13.50 3.33
C ASP A 7 -2.80 -12.52 3.78
N ARG A 8 -2.80 -11.30 3.23
CA ARG A 8 -1.85 -10.25 3.64
C ARG A 8 -2.03 -9.85 5.09
N THR A 9 -3.27 -9.85 5.58
CA THR A 9 -3.56 -9.54 6.97
C THR A 9 -3.04 -10.65 7.89
N LYS A 10 -3.23 -11.92 7.50
CA LYS A 10 -2.71 -13.09 8.22
C LYS A 10 -1.19 -13.09 8.32
N GLU A 11 -0.48 -12.86 7.21
CA GLU A 11 0.99 -12.75 7.20
C GLU A 11 1.48 -11.63 8.13
N ARG A 12 0.80 -10.48 8.11
CA ARG A 12 1.15 -9.33 8.93
C ARG A 12 0.97 -9.59 10.42
N VAL A 13 -0.06 -10.35 10.80
CA VAL A 13 -0.27 -10.78 12.19
C VAL A 13 0.76 -11.83 12.59
N ALA A 14 0.99 -12.86 11.77
CA ALA A 14 1.94 -13.93 12.05
C ALA A 14 3.37 -13.42 12.30
N SER A 15 3.79 -12.38 11.59
CA SER A 15 5.11 -11.75 11.80
C SER A 15 5.23 -10.99 13.13
N ARG A 16 4.12 -10.73 13.84
CA ARG A 16 4.12 -9.84 15.00
C ARG A 16 3.53 -10.41 16.28
N ALA A 17 2.60 -11.34 16.19
CA ALA A 17 1.86 -11.87 17.31
C ALA A 17 1.44 -13.32 17.04
N TRP A 18 1.21 -14.08 18.11
CA TRP A 18 0.71 -15.45 18.06
C TRP A 18 -0.19 -15.73 19.26
N TRP A 19 -1.31 -16.42 19.02
CA TRP A 19 -2.20 -16.97 20.06
C TRP A 19 -2.95 -18.19 19.51
N PRO A 20 -3.53 -19.08 20.35
CA PRO A 20 -4.33 -20.21 19.88
C PRO A 20 -5.51 -19.72 19.01
N ASN A 21 -5.79 -20.41 17.91
CA ASN A 21 -6.89 -20.09 16.97
C ASN A 21 -6.81 -18.71 16.28
N TRP A 22 -5.66 -18.01 16.34
CA TRP A 22 -5.50 -16.66 15.79
C TRP A 22 -5.93 -16.50 14.32
N GLN A 23 -5.69 -17.52 13.49
CA GLN A 23 -6.06 -17.49 12.08
C GLN A 23 -7.57 -17.49 11.89
N GLN A 24 -8.29 -18.28 12.69
CA GLN A 24 -9.75 -18.38 12.64
C GLN A 24 -10.39 -17.09 13.16
N GLU A 25 -9.95 -16.62 14.32
CA GLU A 25 -10.46 -15.37 14.92
C GLU A 25 -10.21 -14.16 14.00
N LEU A 26 -9.05 -14.13 13.32
CA LEU A 26 -8.75 -13.07 12.35
C LEU A 26 -9.65 -13.15 11.11
N SER A 27 -9.91 -14.36 10.60
CA SER A 27 -10.88 -14.56 9.50
C SER A 27 -12.28 -14.10 9.90
N GLU A 28 -12.74 -14.44 11.11
CA GLU A 28 -14.03 -14.02 11.65
C GLU A 28 -14.10 -12.48 11.79
N TYR A 29 -13.04 -11.85 12.27
CA TYR A 29 -12.95 -10.38 12.34
C TYR A 29 -13.00 -9.72 10.96
N ILE A 30 -12.28 -10.25 9.97
CA ILE A 30 -12.30 -9.72 8.60
C ILE A 30 -13.68 -9.90 7.95
N ASN A 31 -14.36 -11.01 8.24
CA ASN A 31 -15.71 -11.28 7.76
C ASN A 31 -16.77 -10.37 8.40
N THR A 32 -16.54 -9.89 9.63
CA THR A 32 -17.40 -8.89 10.28
C THR A 32 -17.09 -7.45 9.86
N CYS A 33 -16.02 -7.20 9.10
CA CYS A 33 -15.68 -5.86 8.64
C CYS A 33 -16.65 -5.38 7.54
N GLU A 34 -17.69 -4.64 7.93
CA GLU A 34 -18.73 -4.10 7.05
C GLU A 34 -18.16 -3.38 5.82
N ARG A 35 -17.09 -2.60 5.99
CA ARG A 35 -16.42 -1.86 4.90
C ARG A 35 -15.79 -2.79 3.87
N CYS A 36 -15.15 -3.88 4.31
CA CYS A 36 -14.57 -4.87 3.40
C CYS A 36 -15.67 -5.65 2.68
N GLN A 37 -16.73 -6.04 3.40
CA GLN A 37 -17.83 -6.83 2.83
C GLN A 37 -18.64 -6.06 1.78
N LYS A 38 -18.92 -4.77 2.02
CA LYS A 38 -19.65 -3.94 1.06
C LYS A 38 -18.84 -3.60 -0.19
N ALA A 39 -17.51 -3.56 -0.07
CA ALA A 39 -16.64 -3.04 -1.13
C ALA A 39 -15.94 -4.10 -1.99
N ASN A 40 -15.76 -5.33 -1.49
CA ASN A 40 -15.06 -6.37 -2.23
C ASN A 40 -15.94 -6.95 -3.35
N ARG A 41 -15.62 -6.66 -4.61
CA ARG A 41 -16.22 -7.34 -5.77
C ARG A 41 -15.54 -8.70 -5.98
N LYS A 42 -16.30 -9.75 -6.29
CA LYS A 42 -15.72 -11.04 -6.72
C LYS A 42 -15.12 -10.86 -8.12
N HIS A 43 -13.80 -10.82 -8.23
CA HIS A 43 -13.13 -10.77 -9.53
C HIS A 43 -13.30 -12.12 -10.27
N GLY A 44 -13.81 -12.05 -11.49
CA GLY A 44 -13.99 -13.18 -12.39
C GLY A 44 -12.91 -13.27 -13.47
N LYS A 45 -12.36 -14.49 -13.60
CA LYS A 45 -11.54 -15.10 -14.66
C LYS A 45 -10.12 -14.59 -14.93
N LYS A 46 -9.27 -15.59 -15.23
CA LYS A 46 -7.83 -15.56 -15.51
C LYS A 46 -7.55 -14.88 -16.86
N TYR A 47 -6.55 -14.01 -16.89
CA TYR A 47 -6.04 -13.37 -18.10
C TYR A 47 -5.13 -14.30 -18.91
N GLY A 48 -5.15 -14.09 -20.23
CA GLY A 48 -4.55 -14.94 -21.27
C GLY A 48 -3.03 -14.82 -21.44
N LEU A 49 -2.55 -15.40 -22.55
CA LEU A 49 -1.15 -15.73 -22.84
C LEU A 49 -0.17 -14.55 -22.76
N LEU A 50 1.00 -14.88 -22.19
CA LEU A 50 2.10 -14.01 -21.78
C LEU A 50 2.93 -13.54 -22.99
N GLN A 51 3.20 -12.25 -23.12
CA GLN A 51 4.34 -11.74 -23.90
C GLN A 51 5.38 -11.10 -23.00
N HIS A 52 6.67 -11.31 -23.30
CA HIS A 52 7.81 -11.08 -22.42
C HIS A 52 8.43 -9.67 -22.51
N ILE A 53 8.17 -8.84 -21.51
CA ILE A 53 8.94 -7.68 -21.09
C ILE A 53 9.99 -8.25 -20.15
N GLU A 54 11.26 -7.96 -20.41
CA GLU A 54 12.36 -8.38 -19.56
C GLU A 54 12.12 -7.85 -18.13
N GLU A 55 12.17 -8.76 -17.15
CA GLU A 55 12.08 -8.37 -15.75
C GLU A 55 13.23 -7.40 -15.41
N PRO A 56 12.94 -6.26 -14.75
CA PRO A 56 13.99 -5.33 -14.35
C PRO A 56 15.00 -6.02 -13.42
N ARG A 57 16.25 -5.53 -13.43
CA ARG A 57 17.31 -6.08 -12.58
C ARG A 57 17.52 -5.27 -11.32
N ASN A 58 17.04 -4.02 -11.31
CA ASN A 58 17.19 -3.09 -10.20
C ASN A 58 15.84 -2.46 -9.83
N PRO A 59 15.66 -2.05 -8.56
CA PRO A 59 14.51 -1.24 -8.16
C PRO A 59 14.36 0.00 -9.05
N LEU A 60 13.13 0.31 -9.44
CA LEU A 60 12.72 1.54 -10.14
C LEU A 60 13.28 1.67 -11.57
N GLU A 61 13.92 0.61 -12.09
CA GLU A 61 14.37 0.53 -13.48
C GLU A 61 13.18 0.55 -14.44
N THR A 62 12.11 -0.18 -14.09
CA THR A 62 10.85 -0.21 -14.83
C THR A 62 9.70 0.04 -13.87
N ILE A 63 8.91 1.07 -14.15
CA ILE A 63 7.73 1.43 -13.33
C ILE A 63 6.45 1.33 -14.15
N ASN A 64 5.36 0.95 -13.48
CA ASN A 64 4.01 1.02 -14.00
C ASN A 64 3.30 2.22 -13.37
N MET A 65 2.54 2.97 -14.16
CA MET A 65 1.83 4.17 -13.74
C MET A 65 0.38 4.15 -14.22
N ASP A 66 -0.53 4.65 -13.38
CA ASP A 66 -1.95 4.79 -13.72
C ASP A 66 -2.60 5.96 -12.98
N TRP A 67 -3.60 6.58 -13.61
CA TRP A 67 -4.37 7.69 -13.06
C TRP A 67 -5.68 7.20 -12.46
N VAL A 68 -5.84 7.37 -11.15
CA VAL A 68 -7.15 7.22 -10.52
C VAL A 68 -7.82 8.58 -10.47
N THR A 69 -8.82 8.78 -11.34
CA THR A 69 -9.58 10.03 -11.44
C THR A 69 -11.01 9.88 -10.92
N GLY A 70 -11.69 11.02 -10.71
CA GLY A 70 -13.07 11.04 -10.22
C GLY A 70 -13.18 10.69 -8.73
N LEU A 71 -12.13 10.99 -7.96
CA LEU A 71 -12.17 10.92 -6.51
C LEU A 71 -12.87 12.16 -5.97
N VAL A 72 -13.50 12.04 -4.79
CA VAL A 72 -14.05 13.21 -4.11
C VAL A 72 -12.93 14.16 -3.73
N PRO A 73 -13.12 15.49 -3.77
CA PRO A 73 -12.09 16.44 -3.34
C PRO A 73 -11.60 16.11 -1.93
N GLY A 74 -10.28 15.94 -1.78
CA GLY A 74 -9.62 15.63 -0.52
C GLY A 74 -8.52 16.64 -0.17
N ASP A 75 -8.23 16.74 1.12
CA ASP A 75 -7.35 17.70 1.77
C ASP A 75 -7.73 19.17 1.52
N LYS A 76 -7.05 20.10 2.19
CA LYS A 76 -7.17 21.54 1.94
C LYS A 76 -6.84 21.92 0.50
N GLY A 77 -6.05 21.09 -0.20
CA GLY A 77 -5.72 21.24 -1.61
C GLY A 77 -6.86 20.90 -2.58
N ASN A 78 -7.96 20.28 -2.14
CA ASN A 78 -9.06 19.81 -3.00
C ASN A 78 -8.61 18.88 -4.13
N PHE A 79 -7.66 17.98 -3.86
CA PHE A 79 -7.20 17.00 -4.85
C PHE A 79 -8.34 16.06 -5.23
N ASN A 80 -8.52 15.81 -6.52
CA ASN A 80 -9.62 14.99 -7.07
C ASN A 80 -9.12 13.79 -7.89
N ALA A 81 -7.80 13.58 -7.94
CA ALA A 81 -7.17 12.47 -8.62
C ALA A 81 -5.87 12.03 -7.92
N CYS A 82 -5.44 10.80 -8.18
CA CYS A 82 -4.22 10.21 -7.62
C CYS A 82 -3.43 9.47 -8.70
N LEU A 83 -2.14 9.75 -8.78
CA LEU A 83 -1.20 9.00 -9.60
C LEU A 83 -0.64 7.84 -8.81
N ILE A 84 -0.89 6.61 -9.27
CA ILE A 84 -0.36 5.40 -8.68
C ILE A 84 0.87 4.98 -9.49
N ILE A 85 1.97 4.74 -8.80
CA ILE A 85 3.23 4.30 -9.39
C ILE A 85 3.64 3.02 -8.68
N VAL A 86 3.89 1.96 -9.45
CA VAL A 86 4.32 0.66 -8.94
C VAL A 86 5.65 0.28 -9.58
N ASP A 87 6.66 0.03 -8.74
CA ASP A 87 7.93 -0.51 -9.21
C ASP A 87 7.77 -1.99 -9.59
N ARG A 88 8.16 -2.36 -10.81
CA ARG A 88 8.09 -3.77 -11.23
C ARG A 88 9.09 -4.65 -10.50
N PHE A 89 10.22 -4.14 -10.04
CA PHE A 89 11.20 -5.00 -9.35
C PHE A 89 10.77 -5.30 -7.91
N SER A 90 10.67 -4.25 -7.09
CA SER A 90 10.38 -4.39 -5.66
C SER A 90 8.90 -4.56 -5.34
N LYS A 91 8.00 -4.25 -6.28
CA LYS A 91 6.54 -4.16 -6.08
C LYS A 91 6.15 -3.04 -5.12
N SER A 92 7.02 -2.04 -4.94
CA SER A 92 6.74 -0.90 -4.08
C SER A 92 5.73 0.03 -4.77
N VAL A 93 4.92 0.69 -3.95
CA VAL A 93 3.85 1.57 -4.39
C VAL A 93 4.12 2.98 -3.92
N ARG A 94 3.91 3.94 -4.82
CA ARG A 94 3.86 5.37 -4.53
C ARG A 94 2.52 5.94 -5.02
N CYS A 95 1.92 6.80 -4.21
CA CYS A 95 0.65 7.47 -4.51
C CYS A 95 0.86 8.97 -4.41
N LEU A 96 0.61 9.69 -5.50
CA LEU A 96 0.80 11.13 -5.55
C LEU A 96 -0.55 11.79 -5.82
N PRO A 97 -1.13 12.53 -4.86
CA PRO A 97 -2.36 13.27 -5.08
C PRO A 97 -2.10 14.42 -6.06
N PHE A 98 -3.04 14.68 -6.96
CA PHE A 98 -2.96 15.71 -7.97
C PHE A 98 -4.37 16.16 -8.41
N HIS A 99 -4.45 17.21 -9.21
CA HIS A 99 -5.72 17.64 -9.79
C HIS A 99 -5.87 17.06 -11.18
N LYS A 100 -7.05 16.52 -11.50
CA LYS A 100 -7.37 16.03 -12.84
C LYS A 100 -7.17 17.12 -13.90
N GLU A 101 -7.30 18.37 -13.52
CA GLU A 101 -7.11 19.56 -14.33
C GLU A 101 -5.63 19.94 -14.53
N ASP A 102 -4.70 19.34 -13.77
CA ASP A 102 -3.27 19.60 -13.87
C ASP A 102 -2.75 19.36 -15.28
N THR A 103 -1.88 20.24 -15.74
CA THR A 103 -1.25 20.11 -17.05
C THR A 103 -0.23 18.98 -17.06
N ALA A 104 0.23 18.58 -18.24
CA ALA A 104 1.34 17.63 -18.37
C ALA A 104 2.63 18.16 -17.72
N MET A 105 2.83 19.49 -17.67
CA MET A 105 3.96 20.12 -17.01
C MET A 105 3.87 20.01 -15.49
N ASP A 106 2.73 20.33 -14.90
CA ASP A 106 2.50 20.20 -13.44
C ASP A 106 2.73 18.75 -13.00
N THR A 107 2.24 17.82 -13.81
CA THR A 107 2.42 16.38 -13.61
C THR A 107 3.90 15.96 -13.69
N ALA A 108 4.66 16.50 -14.63
CA ALA A 108 6.09 16.21 -14.74
C ALA A 108 6.88 16.78 -13.56
N VAL A 109 6.51 17.96 -13.06
CA VAL A 109 7.08 18.54 -11.84
C VAL A 109 6.76 17.67 -10.62
N LEU A 110 5.51 17.21 -10.48
CA LEU A 110 5.10 16.29 -9.43
C LEU A 110 5.93 15.00 -9.46
N PHE A 111 6.10 14.42 -10.65
CA PHE A 111 6.89 13.20 -10.84
C PHE A 111 8.37 13.44 -10.53
N TRP A 112 8.94 14.56 -11.00
CA TRP A 112 10.32 14.93 -10.74
C TRP A 112 10.61 15.03 -9.24
N ASN A 113 9.77 15.78 -8.52
CA ASN A 113 9.96 16.07 -7.11
C ASN A 113 9.81 14.85 -6.21
N ASN A 114 9.01 13.86 -6.61
CA ASN A 114 8.69 12.71 -5.77
C ASN A 114 9.41 11.42 -6.18
N ILE A 115 9.78 11.29 -7.46
CA ILE A 115 10.36 10.06 -8.02
C ILE A 115 11.80 10.31 -8.45
N ILE A 116 12.01 11.20 -9.42
CA ILE A 116 13.35 11.38 -10.02
C ILE A 116 14.35 11.89 -8.99
N SER A 117 13.97 12.86 -8.17
CA SER A 117 14.81 13.46 -7.14
C SER A 117 15.28 12.48 -6.06
N THR A 118 14.47 11.46 -5.76
CA THR A 118 14.72 10.52 -4.65
C THR A 118 15.25 9.17 -5.12
N CYS A 119 14.94 8.79 -6.35
CA CYS A 119 15.16 7.43 -6.85
C CYS A 119 15.98 7.38 -8.15
N GLY A 120 16.19 8.52 -8.81
CA GLY A 120 16.77 8.58 -10.14
C GLY A 120 15.75 8.39 -11.26
N VAL A 121 16.25 8.47 -12.50
CA VAL A 121 15.44 8.39 -13.72
C VAL A 121 15.16 6.93 -14.08
N PRO A 122 13.89 6.50 -14.22
CA PRO A 122 13.56 5.14 -14.65
C PRO A 122 13.97 4.91 -16.11
N LYS A 123 14.34 3.68 -16.48
CA LYS A 123 14.64 3.34 -17.87
C LYS A 123 13.37 3.16 -18.68
N ILE A 124 12.33 2.57 -18.08
CA ILE A 124 11.06 2.28 -18.75
C ILE A 124 9.89 2.73 -17.88
N ILE A 125 8.99 3.51 -18.47
CA ILE A 125 7.69 3.84 -17.87
C ILE A 125 6.62 3.12 -18.68
N ILE A 126 5.80 2.36 -17.96
CA ILE A 126 4.65 1.66 -18.52
C ILE A 126 3.39 2.37 -18.03
N SER A 127 2.56 2.84 -18.94
CA SER A 127 1.30 3.51 -18.60
C SER A 127 0.19 3.12 -19.56
N ASP A 128 -1.06 3.46 -19.24
CA ASP A 128 -2.15 3.42 -20.21
C ASP A 128 -2.01 4.55 -21.26
N ARG A 129 -2.96 4.61 -22.19
CA ARG A 129 -2.98 5.63 -23.26
C ARG A 129 -3.74 6.89 -22.85
N ASP A 130 -3.75 7.26 -21.57
CA ASP A 130 -4.35 8.52 -21.14
C ASP A 130 -3.75 9.71 -21.93
N PRO A 131 -4.57 10.69 -22.35
CA PRO A 131 -4.11 11.87 -23.09
C PRO A 131 -2.94 12.61 -22.42
N LYS A 132 -2.84 12.61 -21.09
CA LYS A 132 -1.73 13.23 -20.38
C LYS A 132 -0.40 12.52 -20.66
N PHE A 133 -0.41 11.18 -20.62
CA PHE A 133 0.76 10.35 -20.90
C PHE A 133 1.16 10.33 -22.38
N THR A 134 0.22 10.61 -23.29
CA THR A 134 0.46 10.65 -24.73
C THR A 134 0.73 12.06 -25.27
N SER A 135 0.72 13.08 -24.41
CA SER A 135 1.03 14.45 -24.81
C SER A 135 2.45 14.60 -25.37
N GLU A 136 2.63 15.52 -26.32
CA GLU A 136 3.93 15.81 -26.92
C GLU A 136 4.95 16.27 -25.86
N PHE A 137 4.50 17.09 -24.91
CA PHE A 137 5.34 17.51 -23.80
C PHE A 137 5.85 16.30 -22.98
N TRP A 138 4.94 15.40 -22.57
CA TRP A 138 5.30 14.23 -21.75
C TRP A 138 6.28 13.31 -22.49
N THR A 139 5.99 13.01 -23.75
CA THR A 139 6.83 12.14 -24.57
C THR A 139 8.22 12.73 -24.81
N ASN A 140 8.31 14.03 -25.12
CA ASN A 140 9.59 14.73 -25.30
C ASN A 140 10.37 14.86 -23.99
N PHE A 141 9.70 15.14 -22.86
CA PHE A 141 10.33 15.24 -21.55
C PHE A 141 11.08 13.95 -21.18
N TYR A 142 10.42 12.80 -21.27
CA TYR A 142 11.06 11.52 -20.95
C TYR A 142 12.07 11.07 -22.00
N TYR A 143 11.86 11.42 -23.29
CA TYR A 143 12.88 11.20 -24.32
C TYR A 143 14.18 11.92 -23.98
N MET A 144 14.13 13.18 -23.54
CA MET A 144 15.31 13.94 -23.11
C MET A 144 15.98 13.34 -21.86
N LEU A 145 15.21 12.71 -20.97
CA LEU A 145 15.73 12.01 -19.80
C LEU A 145 16.30 10.62 -20.12
N GLY A 146 16.15 10.14 -21.35
CA GLY A 146 16.57 8.79 -21.75
C GLY A 146 15.63 7.69 -21.28
N THR A 147 14.40 8.04 -20.88
CA THR A 147 13.36 7.09 -20.46
C THR A 147 12.50 6.66 -21.63
N LYS A 148 12.32 5.35 -21.79
CA LYS A 148 11.39 4.77 -22.78
C LYS A 148 9.98 4.71 -22.21
N ILE A 149 9.03 5.37 -22.86
CA ILE A 149 7.60 5.21 -22.54
C ILE A 149 7.04 4.03 -23.35
N SER A 150 6.31 3.15 -22.67
CA SER A 150 5.63 2.00 -23.25
C SER A 150 4.16 2.01 -22.87
N PHE A 151 3.27 2.23 -23.82
CA PHE A 151 1.84 2.22 -23.57
C PHE A 151 1.28 0.79 -23.52
N SER A 152 0.52 0.47 -22.47
CA SER A 152 -0.28 -0.76 -22.43
C SER A 152 -1.36 -0.68 -23.51
N THR A 153 -1.66 -1.81 -24.16
CA THR A 153 -2.83 -1.91 -25.04
C THR A 153 -3.91 -2.70 -24.31
N ALA A 154 -5.18 -2.38 -24.55
CA ALA A 154 -6.33 -3.08 -23.98
C ALA A 154 -6.35 -4.61 -24.27
N TYR A 155 -5.46 -5.10 -25.15
CA TYR A 155 -5.39 -6.48 -25.62
C TYR A 155 -4.00 -7.14 -25.50
N HIS A 156 -2.99 -6.47 -24.90
CA HIS A 156 -1.69 -7.09 -24.62
C HIS A 156 -1.46 -7.15 -23.11
N PRO A 157 -1.78 -8.30 -22.46
CA PRO A 157 -1.40 -8.55 -21.08
C PRO A 157 0.11 -8.43 -20.98
N GLN A 158 0.59 -7.37 -20.34
CA GLN A 158 1.99 -7.19 -20.09
C GLN A 158 2.44 -8.19 -19.02
N THR A 159 3.68 -8.61 -19.15
CA THR A 159 4.33 -9.85 -18.64
C THR A 159 4.30 -10.09 -17.14
N ASP A 160 3.78 -9.14 -16.39
CA ASP A 160 3.62 -9.35 -14.97
C ASP A 160 2.45 -8.48 -14.53
N GLY A 161 1.25 -9.05 -14.64
CA GLY A 161 0.04 -8.43 -14.13
C GLY A 161 0.07 -8.25 -12.61
N SER A 162 1.19 -8.48 -11.91
CA SER A 162 1.34 -8.10 -10.50
C SER A 162 1.32 -6.58 -10.32
N ALA A 163 1.95 -5.82 -11.21
CA ALA A 163 1.93 -4.36 -11.13
C ALA A 163 0.51 -3.82 -11.40
N GLU A 164 -0.16 -4.36 -12.44
CA GLU A 164 -1.56 -4.06 -12.75
C GLU A 164 -2.50 -4.44 -11.59
N ARG A 165 -2.34 -5.64 -11.01
CA ARG A 165 -3.11 -6.06 -9.83
C ARG A 165 -2.88 -5.16 -8.63
N MET A 166 -1.64 -4.70 -8.43
CA MET A 166 -1.34 -3.77 -7.35
C MET A 166 -2.00 -2.41 -7.60
N ILE A 167 -1.96 -1.89 -8.82
CA ILE A 167 -2.68 -0.66 -9.21
C ILE A 167 -4.18 -0.81 -8.94
N GLN A 168 -4.80 -1.90 -9.39
CA GLN A 168 -6.22 -2.19 -9.12
C GLN A 168 -6.52 -2.27 -7.61
N THR A 169 -5.66 -2.94 -6.85
CA THR A 169 -5.79 -3.02 -5.38
C THR A 169 -5.77 -1.63 -4.75
N MET A 170 -4.88 -0.77 -5.22
CA MET A 170 -4.73 0.59 -4.72
C MET A 170 -5.91 1.48 -5.13
N GLU A 171 -6.40 1.36 -6.36
CA GLU A 171 -7.62 2.02 -6.81
C GLU A 171 -8.82 1.63 -5.93
N ASP A 172 -9.01 0.33 -5.68
CA ASP A 172 -10.08 -0.17 -4.80
C ASP A 172 -9.95 0.40 -3.38
N ILE A 173 -8.74 0.49 -2.84
CA ILE A 173 -8.47 1.09 -1.53
C ILE A 173 -8.87 2.57 -1.53
N LEU A 174 -8.47 3.35 -2.55
CA LEU A 174 -8.81 4.77 -2.65
C LEU A 174 -10.32 4.98 -2.77
N ARG A 175 -11.00 4.18 -3.62
CA ARG A 175 -12.45 4.24 -3.79
C ARG A 175 -13.18 3.87 -2.50
N LYS A 176 -12.68 2.89 -1.74
CA LYS A 176 -13.21 2.54 -0.40
C LYS A 176 -13.11 3.71 0.57
N PHE A 177 -11.98 4.41 0.61
CA PHE A 177 -11.82 5.57 1.49
C PHE A 177 -12.72 6.73 1.08
N CYS A 178 -12.94 6.95 -0.23
CA CYS A 178 -13.86 7.97 -0.72
C CYS A 178 -15.33 7.63 -0.40
N ALA A 179 -15.74 6.37 -0.61
CA ALA A 179 -17.12 5.94 -0.46
C ALA A 179 -17.57 5.79 1.00
N TYR A 180 -16.68 5.28 1.86
CA TYR A 180 -16.98 5.03 3.28
C TYR A 180 -16.21 5.97 4.17
N GLY A 181 -16.10 7.24 3.74
CA GLY A 181 -15.36 8.33 4.38
C GLY A 181 -15.12 8.07 5.85
N MET A 182 -13.86 8.09 6.25
CA MET A 182 -13.49 7.91 7.64
C MET A 182 -13.98 9.14 8.44
N GLU A 183 -15.29 9.18 8.75
CA GLU A 183 -15.89 10.03 9.78
C GLU A 183 -15.37 9.54 11.14
N TYR A 184 -14.07 9.73 11.39
CA TYR A 184 -13.58 9.80 12.75
C TYR A 184 -13.92 11.19 13.26
N LYS A 185 -15.16 11.38 13.73
CA LYS A 185 -15.48 12.50 14.61
C LYS A 185 -14.75 12.26 15.94
N TYR A 186 -13.49 12.67 16.04
CA TYR A 186 -12.95 13.03 17.35
C TYR A 186 -13.64 14.32 17.82
N HIS A 187 -13.63 14.55 19.14
CA HIS A 187 -14.18 15.76 19.79
C HIS A 187 -13.59 17.08 19.25
N GLU A 188 -12.60 17.03 18.36
CA GLU A 188 -11.92 18.16 17.72
C GLU A 188 -12.16 18.28 16.19
N GLY A 189 -12.98 17.42 15.57
CA GLY A 189 -13.52 17.66 14.21
C GLY A 189 -12.69 17.20 13.00
N TYR A 190 -11.64 16.37 13.15
CA TYR A 190 -10.83 15.91 12.02
C TYR A 190 -11.39 14.65 11.33
N THR A 191 -12.07 14.81 10.19
CA THR A 191 -12.32 13.71 9.25
C THR A 191 -11.03 13.44 8.46
N HIS A 192 -10.47 12.24 8.56
CA HIS A 192 -9.33 11.86 7.72
C HIS A 192 -9.85 11.55 6.31
N ASP A 193 -9.53 12.40 5.33
CA ASP A 193 -9.85 12.15 3.93
C ASP A 193 -8.86 11.17 3.27
N TRP A 194 -9.14 10.76 2.03
CA TRP A 194 -8.32 9.80 1.32
C TRP A 194 -6.87 10.29 1.05
N VAL A 195 -6.65 11.61 0.93
CA VAL A 195 -5.33 12.22 0.67
C VAL A 195 -4.46 12.11 1.91
N THR A 196 -5.00 12.50 3.08
CA THR A 196 -4.30 12.42 4.37
C THR A 196 -3.93 10.98 4.75
N LEU A 197 -4.64 9.99 4.21
CA LEU A 197 -4.40 8.57 4.45
C LEU A 197 -3.38 7.95 3.50
N LEU A 198 -3.04 8.59 2.37
CA LEU A 198 -2.10 8.04 1.38
C LEU A 198 -0.78 7.56 2.00
N PRO A 199 -0.09 8.33 2.88
CA PRO A 199 1.17 7.87 3.46
C PRO A 199 1.01 6.58 4.28
N ALA A 200 -0.08 6.46 5.02
CA ALA A 200 -0.37 5.26 5.82
C ALA A 200 -0.67 4.05 4.94
N VAL A 201 -1.37 4.25 3.82
CA VAL A 201 -1.68 3.20 2.84
C VAL A 201 -0.40 2.74 2.14
N GLN A 202 0.41 3.69 1.64
CA GLN A 202 1.70 3.39 1.02
C GLN A 202 2.61 2.60 1.97
N LEU A 203 2.71 3.03 3.23
CA LEU A 203 3.47 2.33 4.25
C LEU A 203 2.92 0.93 4.48
N ALA A 204 1.59 0.77 4.59
CA ALA A 204 0.96 -0.53 4.78
C ALA A 204 1.28 -1.49 3.61
N CYS A 205 1.15 -1.03 2.38
CA CYS A 205 1.45 -1.82 1.18
C CYS A 205 2.93 -2.18 1.07
N ASN A 206 3.83 -1.22 1.29
CA ASN A 206 5.27 -1.42 1.16
C ASN A 206 5.89 -2.26 2.30
N THR A 207 5.14 -2.49 3.38
CA THR A 207 5.55 -3.34 4.52
C THR A 207 4.77 -4.65 4.62
N SER A 208 3.84 -4.91 3.70
CA SER A 208 3.20 -6.22 3.57
C SER A 208 3.97 -7.09 2.61
N GLN A 209 4.07 -8.39 2.92
CA GLN A 209 4.75 -9.34 2.06
C GLN A 209 4.01 -9.45 0.72
N HIS A 210 4.77 -9.47 -0.37
CA HIS A 210 4.22 -9.65 -1.70
C HIS A 210 4.34 -11.12 -2.10
N SER A 211 3.24 -11.73 -2.57
CA SER A 211 3.19 -13.16 -2.87
C SER A 211 4.18 -13.60 -3.95
N THR A 212 4.52 -12.72 -4.90
CA THR A 212 5.47 -13.03 -5.98
C THR A 212 6.93 -12.98 -5.52
N THR A 213 7.30 -12.08 -4.61
CA THR A 213 8.69 -11.91 -4.17
C THR A 213 8.99 -12.66 -2.87
N GLY A 214 7.95 -13.06 -2.13
CA GLY A 214 8.09 -13.61 -0.77
C GLY A 214 8.72 -12.62 0.22
N LYS A 215 8.88 -11.35 -0.16
CA LYS A 215 9.50 -10.29 0.65
C LYS A 215 8.60 -9.05 0.64
N THR A 216 8.84 -8.15 1.59
CA THR A 216 8.17 -6.85 1.59
C THR A 216 8.81 -5.92 0.55
N PRO A 217 8.04 -5.06 -0.13
CA PRO A 217 8.62 -4.11 -1.08
C PRO A 217 9.69 -3.20 -0.50
N SER A 218 9.51 -2.72 0.74
CA SER A 218 10.51 -1.89 1.41
C SER A 218 11.85 -2.61 1.59
N LEU A 219 11.82 -3.91 1.92
CA LEU A 219 13.02 -4.72 2.06
C LEU A 219 13.73 -4.90 0.72
N VAL A 220 12.98 -5.10 -0.37
CA VAL A 220 13.56 -5.29 -1.71
C VAL A 220 14.11 -3.97 -2.27
N GLU A 221 13.40 -2.86 -2.08
CA GLU A 221 13.83 -1.55 -2.60
C GLU A 221 14.95 -0.92 -1.76
N ARG A 222 14.83 -0.94 -0.42
CA ARG A 222 15.70 -0.18 0.49
C ARG A 222 16.68 -1.05 1.27
N GLY A 223 16.48 -2.37 1.30
CA GLY A 223 17.26 -3.29 2.14
C GLY A 223 16.79 -3.40 3.58
N TRP A 224 15.74 -2.68 3.99
CA TRP A 224 15.20 -2.74 5.36
C TRP A 224 13.69 -2.43 5.39
N ASN A 225 13.02 -2.87 6.45
CA ASN A 225 11.62 -2.54 6.70
C ASN A 225 11.52 -1.37 7.69
N PRO A 226 10.74 -0.33 7.40
CA PRO A 226 10.48 0.73 8.37
C PRO A 226 9.72 0.19 9.59
N LEU A 227 10.06 0.75 10.76
CA LEU A 227 9.33 0.49 11.99
C LEU A 227 7.92 1.06 11.87
N LEU A 228 6.93 0.26 12.25
CA LEU A 228 5.55 0.70 12.35
C LEU A 228 5.24 1.17 13.77
N PRO A 229 4.18 1.97 13.98
CA PRO A 229 3.74 2.35 15.32
C PRO A 229 3.56 1.14 16.26
N VAL A 230 3.04 0.03 15.75
CA VAL A 230 2.88 -1.23 16.51
C VAL A 230 4.22 -1.81 16.98
N ASP A 231 5.31 -1.60 16.24
CA ASP A 231 6.62 -2.12 16.60
C ASP A 231 7.21 -1.36 17.82
N HIS A 232 6.80 -0.11 18.03
CA HIS A 232 7.14 0.65 19.25
C HIS A 232 6.31 0.23 20.47
N LEU A 233 5.07 -0.23 20.27
CA LEU A 233 4.24 -0.82 21.33
C LEU A 233 4.85 -2.13 21.85
N LYS A 234 5.73 -2.77 21.08
CA LYS A 234 6.39 -4.03 21.47
C LYS A 234 7.50 -3.89 22.51
N LYS A 235 7.91 -2.68 22.94
CA LYS A 235 8.87 -2.52 24.05
C LYS A 235 8.41 -3.23 25.34
N ASN A 236 7.12 -3.51 25.47
CA ASN A 236 6.54 -4.25 26.58
C ASN A 236 6.22 -5.73 26.28
N ILE A 237 6.56 -6.27 25.11
CA ILE A 237 6.36 -7.70 24.83
C ILE A 237 7.53 -8.49 25.41
N LEU A 238 7.22 -9.57 26.13
CA LEU A 238 8.24 -10.50 26.63
C LEU A 238 9.09 -11.00 25.46
N THR A 239 10.40 -10.75 25.50
CA THR A 239 11.35 -11.40 24.61
C THR A 239 11.48 -12.84 25.07
N ILE A 240 10.81 -13.76 24.38
CA ILE A 240 10.84 -15.17 24.74
C ILE A 240 11.79 -15.86 23.78
N HIS A 241 12.87 -16.42 24.34
CA HIS A 241 13.86 -17.14 23.56
C HIS A 241 13.21 -18.40 22.93
N PRO A 242 13.50 -18.73 21.66
CA PRO A 242 12.84 -19.85 20.95
C PRO A 242 13.10 -21.24 21.56
N THR A 243 14.01 -21.36 22.53
CA THR A 243 14.24 -22.60 23.31
C THR A 243 13.55 -22.61 24.67
N ALA A 244 12.80 -21.56 25.03
CA ALA A 244 12.06 -21.54 26.29
C ALA A 244 10.93 -22.58 26.26
N ASN A 245 10.77 -23.31 27.37
CA ASN A 245 9.67 -24.26 27.54
C ASN A 245 8.33 -23.55 27.30
N PHE A 246 7.49 -24.11 26.43
CA PHE A 246 6.19 -23.55 26.05
C PHE A 246 5.31 -23.22 27.26
N HIS A 247 5.36 -24.03 28.32
CA HIS A 247 4.61 -23.79 29.54
C HIS A 247 5.06 -22.51 30.27
N ASP A 248 6.38 -22.33 30.42
CA ASP A 248 6.96 -21.15 31.06
C ASP A 248 6.76 -19.89 30.22
N MET A 249 6.81 -20.05 28.89
CA MET A 249 6.48 -19.01 27.93
C MET A 249 5.03 -18.54 28.08
N TRP A 250 4.09 -19.49 28.11
CA TRP A 250 2.65 -19.22 28.25
C TRP A 250 2.34 -18.53 29.57
N LYS A 251 2.90 -19.02 30.69
CA LYS A 251 2.68 -18.46 32.02
C LYS A 251 3.17 -17.01 32.11
N LYS A 252 4.39 -16.73 31.62
CA LYS A 252 4.93 -15.36 31.58
C LYS A 252 4.07 -14.44 30.72
N ALA A 253 3.59 -14.91 29.57
CA ALA A 253 2.71 -14.14 28.70
C ALA A 253 1.37 -13.79 29.38
N CYS A 254 0.74 -14.76 30.05
CA CYS A 254 -0.48 -14.54 30.84
C CYS A 254 -0.25 -13.54 31.97
N ASP A 255 0.81 -13.70 32.77
CA ASP A 255 1.10 -12.82 33.91
C ASP A 255 1.31 -11.37 33.47
N LYS A 256 1.99 -11.16 32.33
CA LYS A 256 2.22 -9.82 31.79
C LYS A 256 0.96 -9.21 31.18
N ALA A 257 0.15 -10.01 30.47
CA ALA A 257 -1.14 -9.56 29.96
C ALA A 257 -2.07 -9.10 31.10
N SER A 258 -2.12 -9.88 32.20
CA SER A 258 -2.89 -9.50 33.40
C SER A 258 -2.41 -8.19 34.02
N LYS A 259 -1.09 -7.95 34.09
CA LYS A 259 -0.53 -6.67 34.57
C LYS A 259 -0.90 -5.50 33.66
N CYS A 260 -0.74 -5.63 32.35
CA CYS A 260 -1.09 -4.55 31.42
C CYS A 260 -2.59 -4.23 31.46
N ILE A 261 -3.46 -5.23 31.65
CA ILE A 261 -4.91 -5.02 31.83
C ILE A 261 -5.19 -4.28 33.15
N ALA A 262 -4.48 -4.58 34.23
CA ALA A 262 -4.62 -3.89 35.51
C ALA A 262 -4.15 -2.42 35.42
N GLU A 263 -2.99 -2.18 34.83
CA GLU A 263 -2.45 -0.83 34.59
C GLU A 263 -3.38 0.02 33.71
N ALA A 264 -3.94 -0.56 32.65
CA ALA A 264 -4.92 0.12 31.80
C ALA A 264 -6.22 0.45 32.55
N LYS A 265 -6.66 -0.42 33.47
CA LYS A 265 -7.83 -0.16 34.33
C LYS A 265 -7.58 0.94 35.36
N GLU A 266 -6.36 1.09 35.88
CA GLU A 266 -6.01 2.19 36.78
C GLU A 266 -5.87 3.52 36.04
N TYR A 267 -5.25 3.53 34.86
CA TYR A 267 -5.13 4.72 34.03
C TYR A 267 -6.52 5.31 33.68
N ASN A 268 -7.48 4.45 33.35
CA ASN A 268 -8.86 4.85 33.03
C ASN A 268 -9.70 5.31 34.24
N LYS A 269 -9.21 5.20 35.48
CA LYS A 269 -9.88 5.78 36.66
C LYS A 269 -9.48 7.24 36.92
N HIS A 270 -8.40 7.71 36.26
CA HIS A 270 -7.83 9.04 36.45
C HIS A 270 -7.95 9.94 35.20
N SER A 271 -8.62 9.46 34.15
CA SER A 271 -9.06 10.24 32.97
C SER A 271 -10.57 10.42 33.02
#